data_AF-A0A7K3YFQ2-F1
#
_entry.id   AF-A0A7K3YFQ2-F1
#
_cell.length_a   1.000
_cell.length_b   1.000
_cell.length_c   1.000
_cell.angle_alpha   90.00
_cell.angle_beta   90.00
_cell.angle_gamma   90.00
#
_symmetry.space_group_name_H-M   'P 1'
#
loop_
_entity.id
_entity.type
_entity.pdbx_description
1 polymer ?
#
loop_
_entity_poly.entity_id
_entity_poly.type
_entity_poly.pdbx_seq_one_letter_code
_entity_poly.pdbx_strand_id
1 'polypeptide(L)'
;ALIKERRAQALGYQEYLKKIVELTKQIKRPGDGARYPVTLDSPAKQALYDNLGEDEAIALAVHEAVTLTKQDDWTHNSIKTKMVRIAIKKVVQGDDKLDSVLELVKNQPEYT
;
A
#
# COMPACT_ATOMS: atom_id res chain seq x y z
N ALA A 1 1.63 3.66 -28.12
CA ALA A 1 2.66 4.11 -27.16
C ALA A 1 1.98 4.36 -25.81
N LEU A 2 2.18 3.48 -24.82
CA LEU A 2 1.43 3.50 -23.55
C LEU A 2 2.33 3.26 -22.30
N ILE A 3 3.65 3.43 -22.45
CA ILE A 3 4.63 3.15 -21.39
C ILE A 3 5.20 4.45 -20.80
N LYS A 4 5.04 5.59 -21.49
CA LYS A 4 5.62 6.87 -21.05
C LYS A 4 4.75 7.61 -20.02
N GLU A 5 3.44 7.37 -20.01
CA GLU A 5 2.49 8.11 -19.15
C GLU A 5 2.51 7.66 -17.68
N ARG A 6 2.87 6.40 -17.41
CA ARG A 6 2.90 5.87 -16.03
C ARG A 6 4.02 6.42 -15.15
N ARG A 7 5.14 6.85 -15.74
CA ARG A 7 6.28 7.39 -14.97
C ARG A 7 6.01 8.81 -14.47
N ALA A 8 5.24 9.62 -15.21
CA ALA A 8 4.95 11.00 -14.84
C ALA A 8 3.97 11.08 -13.65
N GLN A 9 2.96 10.20 -13.60
CA GLN A 9 2.04 10.14 -12.45
C GLN A 9 2.73 9.72 -11.15
N ALA A 10 3.75 8.85 -11.23
CA ALA A 10 4.46 8.37 -10.04
C ALA A 10 5.24 9.49 -9.32
N LEU A 11 5.75 10.50 -10.03
CA LEU A 11 6.57 11.56 -9.43
C LEU A 11 5.73 12.55 -8.62
N GLY A 12 4.64 13.06 -9.19
CA GLY A 12 3.72 13.96 -8.48
C GLY A 12 2.97 13.24 -7.35
N TYR A 13 2.81 11.92 -7.45
CA TYR A 13 2.19 11.12 -6.40
C TYR A 13 3.10 10.91 -5.19
N GLN A 14 4.42 10.80 -5.36
CA GLN A 14 5.35 10.80 -4.24
C GLN A 14 5.30 12.11 -3.43
N GLU A 15 5.12 13.25 -4.10
CA GLU A 15 4.93 14.54 -3.42
C GLU A 15 3.57 14.63 -2.72
N TYR A 16 2.51 14.07 -3.32
CA TYR A 16 1.20 13.94 -2.67
C TYR A 16 1.27 13.08 -1.39
N LEU A 17 1.92 11.92 -1.44
CA LEU A 17 2.13 11.05 -0.28
C LEU A 17 2.93 11.73 0.82
N LYS A 18 3.98 12.50 0.47
CA LYS A 18 4.73 13.28 1.48
C LYS A 18 3.85 14.27 2.22
N LYS A 19 2.96 14.98 1.52
CA LYS A 19 2.00 15.91 2.16
C LYS A 19 1.05 15.21 3.14
N ILE A 20 0.57 14.01 2.79
CA ILE A 20 -0.28 13.21 3.68
C ILE A 20 0.49 12.85 4.97
N VAL A 21 1.73 12.37 4.85
CA VAL A 21 2.58 12.02 6.01
C VAL A 21 2.84 13.21 6.93
N GLU A 22 3.04 14.40 6.36
CA GLU A 22 3.24 15.61 7.16
C GLU A 22 1.97 16.03 7.90
N LEU A 23 0.79 15.91 7.28
CA LEU A 23 -0.50 16.19 7.89
C LEU A 23 -0.81 15.21 9.05
N THR A 24 -0.49 13.93 8.88
CA THR A 24 -0.87 12.89 9.84
C THR A 24 0.03 12.87 11.08
N LYS A 25 1.29 13.29 10.96
CA LYS A 25 2.18 13.54 12.12
C LYS A 25 1.62 14.56 13.11
N GLN A 26 0.77 15.50 12.67
CA GLN A 26 0.15 16.51 13.53
C GLN A 26 -1.03 15.96 14.36
N ILE A 27 -1.61 14.81 13.95
CA ILE A 27 -2.82 14.24 14.56
C ILE A 27 -2.48 13.23 15.67
N LYS A 28 -1.23 12.76 15.79
CA LYS A 28 -0.76 11.91 16.91
C LYS A 28 -0.72 12.68 18.25
N ARG A 29 -1.88 12.93 18.84
CA ARG A 29 -2.04 13.16 20.28
C ARG A 29 -2.59 11.87 20.92
N PRO A 30 -1.95 11.33 21.98
CA PRO A 30 -2.46 10.16 22.67
C PRO A 30 -3.60 10.61 23.59
N GLY A 31 -4.85 10.29 23.25
CA GLY A 31 -5.96 10.58 24.16
C GLY A 31 -7.36 10.39 23.60
N ASP A 32 -7.65 10.77 22.35
CA ASP A 32 -9.04 10.83 21.90
C ASP A 32 -9.21 10.37 20.44
N GLY A 33 -9.99 9.30 20.26
CA GLY A 33 -10.99 9.26 19.19
C GLY A 33 -10.56 8.88 17.77
N ALA A 34 -9.81 7.80 17.57
CA ALA A 34 -9.95 6.81 16.48
C ALA A 34 -8.67 5.95 16.40
N ARG A 35 -8.82 4.62 16.43
CA ARG A 35 -7.69 3.67 16.33
C ARG A 35 -6.94 3.81 14.99
N TYR A 36 -7.61 4.29 13.96
CA TYR A 36 -7.07 4.43 12.62
C TYR A 36 -7.22 5.87 12.11
N PRO A 37 -6.22 6.40 11.38
CA PRO A 37 -6.37 7.61 10.59
C PRO A 37 -7.57 7.51 9.62
N VAL A 38 -8.18 8.66 9.29
CA VAL A 38 -9.34 8.75 8.38
C VAL A 38 -9.09 8.20 6.98
N THR A 39 -7.82 8.10 6.58
CA THR A 39 -7.36 7.58 5.28
C THR A 39 -7.39 6.04 5.22
N LEU A 40 -7.36 5.36 6.37
CA LEU A 40 -7.48 3.91 6.50
C LEU A 40 -8.97 3.52 6.64
N ASP A 41 -9.73 3.91 5.63
CA ASP A 41 -11.18 3.75 5.50
C ASP A 41 -11.61 2.34 5.05
N SER A 42 -10.67 1.43 4.79
CA SER A 42 -10.96 0.05 4.38
C SER A 42 -10.26 -0.98 5.27
N PRO A 43 -10.87 -2.16 5.48
CA PRO A 43 -10.23 -3.27 6.19
C PRO A 43 -8.85 -3.64 5.63
N ALA A 44 -8.66 -3.65 4.29
CA ALA A 44 -7.33 -3.95 3.74
C ALA A 44 -6.29 -2.87 4.07
N LYS A 45 -6.66 -1.58 4.11
CA LYS A 45 -5.75 -0.50 4.51
C LYS A 45 -5.40 -0.60 6.00
N GLN A 46 -6.37 -0.91 6.85
CA GLN A 46 -6.17 -1.12 8.29
C GLN A 46 -5.27 -2.34 8.56
N ALA A 47 -5.51 -3.44 7.86
CA ALA A 47 -4.69 -4.64 7.97
C ALA A 47 -3.24 -4.39 7.53
N LEU A 48 -3.03 -3.61 6.46
CA LEU A 48 -1.70 -3.18 6.05
C LEU A 48 -1.02 -2.34 7.13
N TYR A 49 -1.74 -1.39 7.74
CA TYR A 49 -1.21 -0.56 8.84
C TYR A 49 -0.79 -1.38 10.05
N ASP A 50 -1.65 -2.30 10.51
CA ASP A 50 -1.38 -3.18 11.65
C ASP A 50 -0.16 -4.08 11.42
N ASN A 51 0.10 -4.49 10.17
CA ASN A 51 1.20 -5.39 9.82
C ASN A 51 2.48 -4.68 9.34
N LEU A 52 2.41 -3.37 9.06
CA LEU A 52 3.55 -2.57 8.59
C LEU A 52 4.15 -1.68 9.68
N GLY A 53 3.84 -1.96 10.95
CA GLY A 53 4.38 -1.25 12.10
C GLY A 53 3.68 0.09 12.35
N GLU A 54 2.38 0.15 12.04
CA GLU A 54 1.55 1.35 12.24
C GLU A 54 2.07 2.58 11.47
N ASP A 55 2.67 2.32 10.31
CA ASP A 55 3.09 3.34 9.36
C ASP A 55 2.03 3.52 8.28
N GLU A 56 1.20 4.55 8.45
CA GLU A 56 0.13 4.93 7.52
C GLU A 56 0.66 5.17 6.11
N ALA A 57 1.85 5.77 5.99
CA ALA A 57 2.43 6.10 4.69
C ALA A 57 2.73 4.82 3.90
N ILE A 58 3.36 3.84 4.57
CA ILE A 58 3.73 2.57 3.95
C ILE A 58 2.46 1.76 3.67
N ALA A 59 1.47 1.76 4.57
CA ALA A 59 0.21 1.07 4.37
C ALA A 59 -0.55 1.57 3.13
N LEU A 60 -0.70 2.89 2.99
CA LEU A 60 -1.35 3.51 1.82
C LEU A 60 -0.55 3.26 0.54
N ALA A 61 0.78 3.37 0.60
CA ALA A 61 1.62 3.13 -0.56
C ALA A 61 1.58 1.67 -1.04
N VAL A 62 1.50 0.70 -0.12
CA VAL A 62 1.32 -0.72 -0.45
C VAL A 62 -0.06 -0.96 -1.05
N HIS A 63 -1.12 -0.44 -0.44
CA HIS A 63 -2.49 -0.54 -0.95
C HIS A 63 -2.56 -0.04 -2.41
N GLU A 64 -2.01 1.14 -2.67
CA GLU A 64 -1.96 1.71 -4.02
C GLU A 64 -1.15 0.84 -4.99
N ALA A 65 0.05 0.39 -4.59
CA ALA A 65 0.91 -0.43 -5.42
C ALA A 65 0.23 -1.74 -5.84
N VAL A 66 -0.54 -2.35 -4.94
CA VAL A 66 -1.36 -3.53 -5.23
C VAL A 66 -2.49 -3.16 -6.19
N THR A 67 -3.31 -2.16 -5.87
CA THR A 67 -4.47 -1.76 -6.68
C THR A 67 -4.10 -1.37 -8.11
N LEU A 68 -2.97 -0.68 -8.32
CA LEU A 68 -2.49 -0.27 -9.65
C LEU A 68 -1.85 -1.40 -10.44
N THR A 69 -1.36 -2.46 -9.78
CA THR A 69 -0.61 -3.54 -10.44
C THR A 69 -1.45 -4.80 -10.61
N LYS A 70 -2.43 -5.03 -9.73
CA LYS A 70 -3.28 -6.22 -9.77
C LYS A 70 -4.01 -6.28 -11.10
N GLN A 71 -4.08 -7.48 -11.64
CA GLN A 71 -4.88 -7.82 -12.81
C GLN A 71 -5.94 -8.82 -12.37
N ASP A 72 -6.94 -9.07 -13.21
CA ASP A 72 -7.94 -10.09 -12.91
C ASP A 72 -7.26 -11.43 -12.65
N ASP A 73 -7.74 -12.14 -11.62
CA ASP A 73 -7.26 -13.47 -11.23
C ASP A 73 -5.72 -13.52 -11.00
N TRP A 74 -5.15 -12.44 -10.45
CA TRP A 74 -3.70 -12.35 -10.28
C TRP A 74 -3.15 -13.33 -9.22
N THR A 75 -3.97 -13.73 -8.25
CA THR A 75 -3.58 -14.62 -7.15
C THR A 75 -3.34 -16.06 -7.61
N HIS A 76 -4.06 -16.53 -8.64
CA HIS A 76 -3.88 -17.87 -9.22
C HIS A 76 -2.88 -17.88 -10.39
N ASN A 77 -2.37 -16.71 -10.81
CA ASN A 77 -1.41 -16.59 -11.89
C ASN A 77 -0.02 -16.19 -11.38
N SER A 78 0.97 -17.07 -11.55
CA SER A 78 2.33 -16.87 -11.04
C SER A 78 3.04 -15.62 -11.59
N ILE A 79 2.79 -15.25 -12.85
CA ILE A 79 3.38 -14.06 -13.48
C ILE A 79 2.75 -12.80 -12.90
N LYS A 80 1.42 -12.75 -12.79
CA LYS A 80 0.69 -11.60 -12.23
C LYS A 80 0.99 -11.43 -10.73
N THR A 81 1.05 -12.52 -9.96
CA THR A 81 1.53 -12.52 -8.57
C THR A 81 2.94 -11.96 -8.46
N LYS A 82 3.86 -12.36 -9.34
CA LYS A 82 5.23 -11.81 -9.36
C LYS A 82 5.24 -10.31 -9.65
N MET A 83 4.36 -9.81 -10.53
CA MET A 83 4.24 -8.37 -10.78
C MET A 83 3.82 -7.60 -9.52
N VAL A 84 2.80 -8.07 -8.81
CA VAL A 84 2.35 -7.46 -7.55
C VAL A 84 3.44 -7.52 -6.48
N ARG A 85 4.13 -8.65 -6.34
CA ARG A 85 5.30 -8.77 -5.44
C ARG A 85 6.39 -7.74 -5.76
N ILE A 86 6.71 -7.53 -7.04
CA ILE A 86 7.70 -6.51 -7.45
C ILE A 86 7.20 -5.10 -7.12
N ALA A 87 5.90 -4.82 -7.24
CA ALA A 87 5.33 -3.53 -6.88
C ALA A 87 5.44 -3.27 -5.36
N ILE A 88 5.08 -4.25 -4.54
CA ILE A 88 5.20 -4.18 -3.07
C ILE A 88 6.67 -4.00 -2.66
N LYS A 89 7.60 -4.72 -3.29
CA LYS A 89 9.05 -4.62 -3.01
C LYS A 89 9.63 -3.22 -3.24
N LYS A 90 9.01 -2.40 -4.11
CA LYS A 90 9.43 -1.00 -4.32
C LYS A 90 9.02 -0.07 -3.18
N VAL A 91 8.04 -0.48 -2.37
CA VAL A 91 7.48 0.31 -1.28
C VAL A 91 8.05 -0.15 0.06
N VAL A 92 8.05 -1.46 0.31
CA VAL A 92 8.52 -2.04 1.57
C VAL A 92 10.04 -2.24 1.51
N GLN A 93 10.77 -1.62 2.44
CA GLN A 93 12.21 -1.82 2.59
C GLN A 93 12.46 -3.08 3.41
N GLY A 94 13.10 -4.09 2.80
CA GLY A 94 13.45 -5.36 3.42
C GLY A 94 12.69 -6.55 2.83
N ASP A 95 13.43 -7.60 2.46
CA ASP A 95 12.83 -8.81 1.87
C ASP A 95 12.01 -9.61 2.90
N ASP A 96 12.30 -9.50 4.19
CA ASP A 96 11.61 -10.25 5.25
C ASP A 96 10.12 -9.87 5.38
N LYS A 97 9.78 -8.60 5.14
CA LYS A 97 8.39 -8.11 5.20
C LYS A 97 7.64 -8.33 3.89
N LEU A 98 8.35 -8.50 2.77
CA LEU A 98 7.75 -8.58 1.45
C LEU A 98 6.80 -9.77 1.32
N ASP A 99 7.24 -10.95 1.76
CA ASP A 99 6.46 -12.18 1.59
C ASP A 99 5.24 -12.20 2.54
N SER A 100 5.39 -11.72 3.77
CA SER A 100 4.27 -11.55 4.71
C SER A 100 3.24 -10.55 4.18
N VAL A 101 3.68 -9.44 3.59
CA VAL A 101 2.77 -8.44 3.00
C VAL A 101 2.09 -8.98 1.76
N LEU A 102 2.79 -9.73 0.91
CA LEU A 102 2.20 -10.38 -0.26
C LEU A 102 1.10 -11.38 0.16
N GLU A 103 1.38 -12.22 1.16
CA GLU A 103 0.38 -13.16 1.70
C GLU A 103 -0.80 -12.43 2.35
N LEU A 104 -0.55 -11.36 3.12
CA LEU A 104 -1.60 -10.53 3.68
C LEU A 104 -2.52 -10.00 2.58
N VAL A 105 -1.94 -9.44 1.51
CA VAL A 105 -2.67 -8.88 0.37
C VAL A 105 -3.50 -9.95 -0.35
N LYS A 106 -2.98 -11.17 -0.55
CA LYS A 106 -3.76 -12.26 -1.17
C LYS A 106 -5.00 -12.66 -0.36
N ASN A 107 -4.95 -12.50 0.96
CA ASN A 107 -6.03 -12.87 1.86
C ASN A 107 -7.05 -11.74 2.10
N GLN A 108 -6.89 -10.57 1.48
CA GLN A 108 -7.88 -9.50 1.55
C GLN A 108 -8.86 -9.59 0.37
N PRO A 109 -10.18 -9.68 0.62
CA PRO A 109 -11.19 -9.78 -0.44
C PRO A 109 -11.24 -8.55 -1.35
N GLU A 110 -10.74 -7.40 -0.87
CA GLU A 110 -10.65 -6.15 -1.63
C GLU A 110 -9.64 -6.21 -2.80
N TYR A 111 -8.69 -7.16 -2.77
CA TYR A 111 -7.66 -7.29 -3.80
C TYR A 111 -7.86 -8.47 -4.75
N THR A 112 -8.68 -9.45 -4.37
CA THR A 112 -8.95 -10.67 -5.14
C THR A 112 -10.04 -10.50 -6.16
#